data_AF-A0A1H8TCD8-F1
#
_entry.id   AF-A0A1H8TCD8-F1
#
_cell.length_a   1.000
_cell.length_b   1.000
_cell.length_c   1.000
_cell.angle_alpha   90.00
_cell.angle_beta   90.00
_cell.angle_gamma   90.00
#
_symmetry.space_group_name_H-M   'P 1'
#
loop_
_entity.id
_entity.type
_entity.pdbx_description
1 polymer ?
#
loop_
_entity_poly.entity_id
_entity_poly.type
_entity_poly.pdbx_seq_one_letter_code
_entity_poly.pdbx_strand_id
1 'polypeptide(L)'
;MIGRTAPRRPPVTLLFPLGSAATVEVLPGQEVSTWDALTWFTGERATDRPATEGTARHILDVFRQHGDLVAGAAASTALARERRRSASTTLDRARRATLLQRAEGYEEHAYEDFQELRALRSHMRQDGLVPPALPDELTFVDQPHPNESPVDDQA
;
A
#
# COMPACT_ATOMS: atom_id res chain seq x y z
N MET A 1 -19.74 32.65 7.59
CA MET A 1 -18.92 31.43 7.70
C MET A 1 -17.59 31.71 7.01
N ILE A 2 -16.49 31.82 7.76
CA ILE A 2 -15.16 32.07 7.18
C ILE A 2 -14.53 30.69 6.94
N GLY A 3 -14.45 30.28 5.68
CA GLY A 3 -13.76 29.06 5.30
C GLY A 3 -12.27 29.20 5.60
N ARG A 4 -11.75 28.41 6.54
CA ARG A 4 -10.31 28.33 6.79
C ARG A 4 -9.68 27.58 5.62
N THR A 5 -9.13 28.32 4.65
CA THR A 5 -8.17 27.75 3.70
C THR A 5 -6.95 27.28 4.50
N ALA A 6 -6.77 25.96 4.58
CA ALA A 6 -5.57 25.37 5.16
C ALA A 6 -4.32 25.89 4.41
N PRO A 7 -3.20 26.13 5.09
CA PRO A 7 -1.97 26.55 4.43
C PRO A 7 -1.58 25.48 3.39
N ARG A 8 -1.27 25.92 2.17
CA ARG A 8 -0.92 25.07 1.02
C ARG A 8 0.44 24.36 1.16
N ARG A 9 1.09 24.48 2.31
CA ARG A 9 2.40 23.89 2.61
C ARG A 9 2.20 22.58 3.38
N PRO A 10 2.91 21.49 3.04
CA PRO A 10 2.87 20.27 3.82
C PRO A 10 3.21 20.55 5.29
N PRO A 11 2.41 20.12 6.28
CA PRO A 11 2.64 20.45 7.69
C PRO A 11 4.04 20.08 8.20
N VAL A 12 4.64 19.03 7.65
CA VAL A 12 6.00 18.58 8.01
C VAL A 12 7.07 19.66 7.76
N THR A 13 6.85 20.56 6.79
CA THR A 13 7.80 21.66 6.50
C THR A 13 7.78 22.75 7.57
N LEU A 14 6.81 22.72 8.50
CA LEU A 14 6.78 23.60 9.66
C LEU A 14 7.72 23.11 10.78
N LEU A 15 7.97 21.80 10.83
CA LEU A 15 8.85 21.15 11.82
C LEU A 15 10.27 21.00 11.27
N PHE A 16 10.40 20.69 9.99
CA PHE A 16 11.69 20.46 9.33
C PHE A 16 11.86 21.44 8.16
N PRO A 17 12.69 22.49 8.30
CA PRO A 17 12.84 23.57 7.32
C PRO A 17 13.69 23.16 6.10
N LEU A 18 13.28 22.09 5.40
CA LEU A 18 13.97 21.54 4.22
C LEU A 18 14.30 22.63 3.20
N GLY A 19 15.57 22.68 2.79
CA GLY A 19 16.07 23.63 1.79
C GLY A 19 16.33 25.04 2.30
N SER A 20 15.98 25.35 3.56
CA SER A 20 16.25 26.67 4.18
C SER A 20 17.18 26.60 5.39
N ALA A 21 17.31 25.44 6.04
CA ALA A 21 18.37 25.15 7.00
C ALA A 21 18.97 23.77 6.70
N ALA A 22 20.28 23.63 6.95
CA ALA A 22 20.99 22.36 6.80
C ALA A 22 20.87 21.48 8.05
N THR A 23 20.77 22.10 9.23
CA THR A 23 20.60 21.43 10.52
C THR A 23 19.34 21.89 11.24
N VAL A 24 18.86 21.07 12.16
CA VAL A 24 17.77 21.38 13.08
C VAL A 24 18.10 20.82 14.46
N GLU A 25 17.70 21.54 15.50
CA GLU A 25 17.81 21.11 16.88
C GLU A 25 16.67 20.12 17.20
N VAL A 26 17.02 18.86 17.48
CA VAL A 26 16.04 17.81 17.82
C VAL A 26 15.82 17.66 19.33
N LEU A 27 16.83 18.04 20.11
CA LEU A 27 16.84 18.13 21.57
C LEU A 27 17.72 19.32 21.97
N PRO A 28 17.54 19.90 23.17
CA PRO A 28 18.37 21.03 23.62
C PRO A 28 19.87 20.76 23.48
N GLY A 29 20.56 21.57 22.68
CA GLY A 29 21.99 21.47 22.38
C GLY A 29 22.38 20.37 21.37
N GLN A 30 21.41 19.67 20.79
CA GLN A 30 21.64 18.59 19.83
C GLN A 30 21.13 18.96 18.44
N GLU A 31 22.05 19.43 17.60
CA GLU A 31 21.80 19.63 16.18
C GLU A 31 22.07 18.35 15.38
N VAL A 32 21.19 18.09 14.41
CA VAL A 32 21.36 17.03 13.40
C VAL A 32 21.00 17.58 12.03
N SER A 33 21.40 16.89 10.96
CA SER A 33 20.95 17.18 9.60
C SER A 33 19.43 17.28 9.54
N THR A 34 18.88 18.31 8.89
CA THR A 34 17.43 18.48 8.72
C THR A 34 16.82 17.28 7.98
N TRP A 35 17.56 16.69 7.04
CA TRP A 35 17.15 15.48 6.33
C TRP A 35 17.15 14.25 7.26
N ASP A 36 18.17 14.10 8.11
CA ASP A 36 18.25 12.98 9.04
C ASP A 36 17.16 13.06 10.11
N ALA A 37 16.85 14.27 10.57
CA ALA A 37 15.77 14.52 11.52
C ALA A 37 14.41 14.18 10.90
N LEU A 38 14.19 14.61 9.66
CA LEU A 38 12.96 14.31 8.92
C LEU A 38 12.79 12.79 8.72
N THR A 39 13.81 12.13 8.18
CA THR A 39 13.74 10.68 7.90
C THR A 39 13.62 9.85 9.18
N TRP A 40 14.15 10.33 10.31
CA TRP A 40 13.87 9.73 11.61
C TRP A 40 12.43 9.97 12.05
N PHE A 41 11.92 11.19 11.92
CA PHE A 41 10.56 11.57 12.32
C PHE A 41 9.47 10.84 11.51
N THR A 42 9.67 10.67 10.20
CA THR A 42 8.79 9.88 9.33
C THR A 42 9.06 8.38 9.43
N GLY A 43 10.06 7.98 10.20
CA GLY A 43 10.51 6.60 10.36
C GLY A 43 11.14 5.98 9.11
N GLU A 44 11.45 6.77 8.07
CA GLU A 44 12.04 6.33 6.79
C GLU A 44 13.52 5.95 6.90
N ARG A 45 14.15 6.25 8.04
CA ARG A 45 15.53 5.86 8.31
C ARG A 45 15.67 4.33 8.36
N ALA A 46 16.50 3.79 7.46
CA ALA A 46 16.76 2.36 7.33
C ALA A 46 17.26 1.75 8.65
N THR A 47 16.52 0.74 9.14
CA THR A 47 16.84 -0.28 10.16
C THR A 47 17.69 -1.43 9.63
N ASP A 48 18.85 -1.75 10.21
CA ASP A 48 19.59 -2.99 9.94
C ASP A 48 18.84 -4.23 10.45
N ARG A 49 17.81 -4.04 11.29
CA ARG A 49 17.01 -5.10 11.90
C ARG A 49 15.51 -4.84 11.73
N PRO A 50 14.70 -5.91 11.60
CA PRO A 50 13.26 -5.80 11.65
C PRO A 50 12.81 -5.24 13.01
N ALA A 51 11.72 -4.47 12.99
CA ALA A 51 11.11 -3.96 14.19
C ALA A 51 10.54 -5.10 15.05
N THR A 52 10.68 -5.00 16.37
CA THR A 52 9.98 -5.89 17.29
C THR A 52 8.48 -5.70 17.17
N GLU A 53 7.72 -6.79 17.14
CA GLU A 53 6.26 -6.79 17.09
C GLU A 53 5.65 -5.94 18.21
N GLY A 54 4.54 -5.25 17.90
CA GLY A 54 3.86 -4.34 18.82
C GLY A 54 4.55 -2.98 19.05
N THR A 55 5.76 -2.75 18.52
CA THR A 55 6.40 -1.42 18.60
C THR A 55 5.80 -0.46 17.58
N ALA A 56 5.87 0.86 17.85
CA ALA A 56 5.43 1.89 16.90
C ALA A 56 6.13 1.76 15.54
N ARG A 57 7.40 1.32 15.53
CA ARG A 57 8.15 1.04 14.31
C ARG A 57 7.55 -0.12 13.51
N HIS A 58 7.21 -1.22 14.19
CA HIS A 58 6.58 -2.36 13.53
C HIS A 58 5.25 -1.98 12.90
N ILE A 59 4.43 -1.19 13.60
CA ILE A 59 3.18 -0.66 13.04
C ILE A 59 3.46 0.16 11.77
N LEU A 60 4.44 1.06 11.78
CA LEU A 60 4.81 1.84 10.58
C LEU A 60 5.25 0.94 9.42
N ASP A 61 6.02 -0.10 9.69
CA ASP A 61 6.49 -1.05 8.68
C ASP A 61 5.32 -1.84 8.06
N VAL A 62 4.33 -2.26 8.86
CA VAL A 62 3.10 -2.90 8.37
C VAL A 62 2.30 -1.96 7.46
N PHE A 63 2.15 -0.68 7.82
CA PHE A 63 1.46 0.29 6.98
C PHE A 63 2.20 0.60 5.67
N ARG A 64 3.53 0.53 5.66
CA ARG A 64 4.34 0.65 4.44
C ARG A 64 4.14 -0.54 3.52
N GLN A 65 4.26 -1.75 4.07
CA GLN A 65 4.00 -2.97 3.34
C GLN A 65 2.59 -2.96 2.74
N HIS A 66 1.59 -2.48 3.50
CA HIS A 66 0.23 -2.28 2.97
C HIS A 66 0.20 -1.35 1.77
N GLY A 67 0.90 -0.21 1.82
CA GLY A 67 1.03 0.72 0.71
C GLY A 67 1.67 0.08 -0.53
N ASP A 68 2.75 -0.68 -0.34
CA ASP A 68 3.46 -1.37 -1.41
C ASP A 68 2.57 -2.43 -2.08
N LEU A 69 1.84 -3.23 -1.28
CA LEU A 69 0.90 -4.22 -1.81
C LEU A 69 -0.29 -3.59 -2.53
N VAL A 70 -0.82 -2.46 -2.05
CA VAL A 70 -1.86 -1.71 -2.76
C VAL A 70 -1.35 -1.22 -4.11
N ALA A 71 -0.14 -0.67 -4.16
CA ALA A 71 0.47 -0.21 -5.41
C ALA A 71 0.73 -1.36 -6.38
N GLY A 72 1.25 -2.49 -5.89
CA GLY A 72 1.48 -3.71 -6.67
C GLY A 72 0.19 -4.26 -7.27
N ALA A 73 -0.81 -4.51 -6.41
CA ALA A 73 -2.14 -4.97 -6.81
C ALA A 73 -2.81 -4.04 -7.84
N ALA A 74 -2.75 -2.72 -7.64
CA ALA A 74 -3.31 -1.77 -8.60
C ALA A 74 -2.61 -1.84 -9.97
N ALA A 75 -1.27 -1.93 -9.96
CA ALA A 75 -0.47 -2.01 -11.18
C ALA A 75 -0.73 -3.32 -11.96
N SER A 76 -0.75 -4.47 -11.28
CA SER A 76 -1.02 -5.77 -11.90
C SER A 76 -2.46 -5.85 -12.43
N THR A 77 -3.44 -5.31 -11.70
CA THR A 77 -4.83 -5.18 -12.17
C THR A 77 -4.93 -4.39 -13.48
N ALA A 78 -4.30 -3.22 -13.50
CA ALA A 78 -4.34 -2.34 -14.66
C ALA A 78 -3.72 -3.01 -15.89
N LEU A 79 -2.57 -3.67 -15.68
CA LEU A 79 -1.87 -4.42 -16.73
C LEU A 79 -2.72 -5.60 -17.24
N ALA A 80 -3.27 -6.43 -16.37
CA ALA A 80 -4.12 -7.56 -16.74
C ALA A 80 -5.33 -7.09 -17.58
N ARG A 81 -6.02 -6.04 -17.13
CA ARG A 81 -7.14 -5.43 -17.88
C ARG A 81 -6.70 -4.91 -19.25
N GLU A 82 -5.54 -4.28 -19.36
CA GLU A 82 -4.99 -3.81 -20.62
C GLU A 82 -4.68 -4.95 -21.59
N ARG A 83 -4.06 -6.04 -21.10
CA ARG A 83 -3.73 -7.23 -21.90
C ARG A 83 -4.99 -7.94 -22.38
N ARG A 84 -5.99 -8.09 -21.51
CA ARG A 84 -7.30 -8.66 -21.86
C ARG A 84 -8.01 -7.84 -22.94
N ARG A 85 -8.02 -6.51 -22.79
CA ARG A 85 -8.60 -5.58 -23.78
C ARG A 85 -7.88 -5.65 -25.13
N SER A 86 -6.56 -5.69 -25.13
CA SER A 86 -5.76 -5.79 -26.37
C SER A 86 -6.00 -7.12 -27.09
N ALA A 87 -6.16 -8.20 -26.33
CA ALA A 87 -6.48 -9.51 -26.89
C ALA A 87 -7.89 -9.53 -27.50
N SER A 88 -8.88 -8.92 -26.84
CA SER A 88 -10.28 -8.93 -27.29
C SER A 88 -10.52 -8.11 -28.55
N THR A 89 -9.75 -7.04 -28.78
CA THR A 89 -9.82 -6.20 -29.99
C THR A 89 -9.02 -6.75 -31.18
N THR A 90 -8.25 -7.82 -31.00
CA THR A 90 -7.47 -8.44 -32.08
C THR A 90 -8.36 -9.27 -33.01
N LEU A 91 -8.35 -8.94 -34.32
CA LEU A 91 -9.18 -9.59 -35.34
C LEU A 91 -8.68 -10.97 -35.76
N ASP A 92 -7.35 -11.14 -35.86
CA ASP A 92 -6.75 -12.43 -36.18
C ASP A 92 -7.00 -13.43 -35.05
N ARG A 93 -7.73 -14.51 -35.37
CA ARG A 93 -8.15 -15.53 -34.41
C ARG A 93 -6.98 -16.27 -33.77
N ALA A 94 -5.94 -16.59 -34.53
CA ALA A 94 -4.78 -17.32 -34.00
C ALA A 94 -3.98 -16.41 -33.06
N ARG A 95 -3.74 -15.17 -33.49
CA ARG A 95 -3.05 -14.16 -32.66
C ARG A 95 -3.85 -13.80 -31.41
N ARG A 96 -5.17 -13.67 -31.53
CA ARG A 96 -6.08 -13.43 -30.41
C ARG A 96 -5.99 -14.54 -29.37
N ALA A 97 -5.97 -15.81 -29.78
CA ALA A 97 -5.85 -16.93 -28.86
C ALA A 97 -4.55 -16.85 -28.03
N THR A 98 -3.40 -16.59 -28.68
CA THR A 98 -2.12 -16.41 -27.98
C THR A 98 -2.13 -15.22 -27.01
N LEU A 99 -2.74 -14.09 -27.41
CA LEU A 99 -2.83 -12.91 -26.54
C LEU A 99 -3.77 -13.14 -25.34
N LEU A 100 -4.85 -13.90 -25.51
CA LEU A 100 -5.74 -14.27 -24.42
C LEU A 100 -5.03 -15.17 -23.40
N GLN A 101 -4.30 -16.18 -23.85
CA GLN A 101 -3.51 -17.04 -22.97
C GLN A 101 -2.46 -16.23 -22.18
N ARG A 102 -1.83 -15.23 -22.79
CA ARG A 102 -0.93 -14.32 -22.06
C ARG A 102 -1.66 -13.43 -21.07
N ALA A 103 -2.84 -12.94 -21.43
CA ALA A 103 -3.65 -12.11 -20.53
C ALA A 103 -4.08 -12.89 -19.28
N GLU A 104 -4.41 -14.17 -19.43
CA GLU A 104 -4.73 -15.08 -18.32
C GLU A 104 -3.58 -15.16 -17.30
N GLY A 105 -2.33 -15.31 -17.75
CA GLY A 105 -1.18 -15.29 -16.83
C GLY A 105 -1.02 -13.96 -16.06
N TYR A 106 -1.37 -12.83 -16.66
CA TYR A 106 -1.39 -11.54 -15.93
C TYR A 106 -2.58 -11.45 -14.96
N GLU A 107 -3.71 -12.06 -15.29
CA GLU A 107 -4.87 -12.14 -14.39
C GLU A 107 -4.55 -13.02 -13.16
N GLU A 108 -3.80 -14.12 -13.35
CA GLU A 108 -3.29 -14.96 -12.25
C GLU A 108 -2.35 -14.16 -11.33
N HIS A 109 -1.38 -13.44 -11.87
CA HIS A 109 -0.51 -12.58 -11.05
C HIS A 109 -1.26 -11.49 -10.29
N ALA A 110 -2.24 -10.84 -10.92
CA ALA A 110 -3.08 -9.87 -10.23
C ALA A 110 -3.88 -10.52 -9.09
N TYR A 111 -4.34 -11.77 -9.29
CA TYR A 111 -5.03 -12.52 -8.26
C TYR A 111 -4.13 -12.83 -7.05
N GLU A 112 -2.87 -13.24 -7.28
CA GLU A 112 -1.88 -13.46 -6.23
C GLU A 112 -1.66 -12.20 -5.39
N ASP A 113 -1.46 -11.04 -6.03
CA ASP A 113 -1.28 -9.76 -5.34
C ASP A 113 -2.50 -9.39 -4.46
N PHE A 114 -3.73 -9.65 -4.92
CA PHE A 114 -4.92 -9.40 -4.10
C PHE A 114 -5.02 -10.32 -2.90
N GLN A 115 -4.61 -11.57 -3.04
CA GLN A 115 -4.64 -12.54 -1.96
C GLN A 115 -3.62 -12.16 -0.88
N GLU A 116 -2.43 -11.72 -1.27
CA GLU A 116 -1.44 -11.18 -0.34
C GLU A 116 -1.94 -9.92 0.36
N LEU A 117 -2.50 -8.96 -0.39
CA LEU A 117 -3.10 -7.75 0.17
C LEU A 117 -4.25 -8.07 1.15
N ARG A 118 -5.13 -9.02 0.81
CA ARG A 118 -6.21 -9.47 1.69
C ARG A 118 -5.65 -10.07 2.98
N ALA A 119 -4.67 -10.96 2.88
CA ALA A 119 -4.07 -11.60 4.04
C ALA A 119 -3.46 -10.57 4.99
N LEU A 120 -2.67 -9.62 4.47
CA LEU A 120 -2.09 -8.54 5.27
C LEU A 120 -3.18 -7.69 5.94
N ARG A 121 -4.22 -7.30 5.20
CA ARG A 121 -5.33 -6.50 5.76
C ARG A 121 -6.12 -7.23 6.83
N SER A 122 -6.30 -8.54 6.69
CA SER A 122 -6.92 -9.37 7.73
C SER A 122 -6.04 -9.42 8.99
N HIS A 123 -4.73 -9.58 8.83
CA HIS A 123 -3.79 -9.55 9.94
C HIS A 123 -3.78 -8.20 10.65
N MET A 124 -3.73 -7.09 9.91
CA MET A 124 -3.84 -5.73 10.47
C MET A 124 -5.08 -5.59 11.36
N ARG A 125 -6.24 -6.11 10.94
CA ARG A 125 -7.47 -6.06 11.73
C ARG A 125 -7.42 -6.95 12.97
N GLN A 126 -6.81 -8.13 12.86
CA GLN A 126 -6.59 -9.03 14.01
C GLN A 126 -5.74 -8.36 15.09
N ASP A 127 -4.78 -7.54 14.68
CA ASP A 127 -3.91 -6.76 15.58
C ASP A 127 -4.56 -5.45 16.06
N GLY A 128 -5.83 -5.22 15.73
CA GLY A 128 -6.58 -4.01 16.11
C GLY A 128 -6.19 -2.75 15.33
N LEU A 129 -5.42 -2.88 14.25
CA LEU A 129 -5.09 -1.78 13.35
C LEU A 129 -6.25 -1.49 12.40
N VAL A 130 -6.35 -0.22 11.98
CA VAL A 130 -7.35 0.23 11.00
C VAL A 130 -6.65 0.43 9.65
N PRO A 131 -6.73 -0.53 8.73
CA PRO A 131 -6.03 -0.41 7.46
C PRO A 131 -6.64 0.73 6.61
N PRO A 132 -5.82 1.46 5.82
CA PRO A 132 -6.31 2.51 4.94
C PRO A 132 -7.36 2.02 3.95
N ALA A 133 -8.22 2.94 3.48
CA ALA A 133 -9.19 2.67 2.44
C ALA A 133 -8.50 2.26 1.14
N LEU A 134 -9.11 1.31 0.42
CA LEU A 134 -8.61 0.86 -0.87
C LEU A 134 -9.13 1.77 -1.99
N PRO A 135 -8.37 1.89 -3.10
CA PRO A 135 -8.89 2.42 -4.36
C PRO A 135 -10.14 1.65 -4.82
N ASP A 136 -10.99 2.31 -5.62
CA ASP A 136 -12.25 1.73 -6.11
C ASP A 136 -12.03 0.40 -6.85
N GLU A 137 -10.98 0.33 -7.67
CA GLU A 137 -10.62 -0.89 -8.40
C GLU A 137 -10.26 -2.08 -7.51
N LEU A 138 -9.93 -1.87 -6.23
CA LEU A 138 -9.52 -2.88 -5.26
C LEU A 138 -10.52 -3.09 -4.12
N THR A 139 -11.68 -2.42 -4.12
CA THR A 139 -12.64 -2.50 -3.01
C THR A 139 -13.17 -3.91 -2.76
N PHE A 140 -13.15 -4.78 -3.77
CA PHE A 140 -13.57 -6.19 -3.64
C PHE A 140 -12.66 -7.03 -2.73
N VAL A 141 -11.42 -6.59 -2.47
CA VAL A 141 -10.45 -7.30 -1.61
C VAL A 141 -10.98 -7.48 -0.20
N ASP A 142 -11.81 -6.56 0.29
CA ASP A 142 -12.40 -6.64 1.62
C ASP A 142 -13.73 -7.42 1.67
N GLN A 143 -14.27 -7.82 0.52
CA GLN A 143 -15.52 -8.55 0.48
C GLN A 143 -15.27 -10.02 0.84
N PRO A 144 -16.13 -10.65 1.67
CA PRO A 144 -16.04 -12.07 1.98
C PRO A 144 -16.27 -12.89 0.71
N HIS A 145 -15.42 -13.89 0.46
CA HIS A 145 -15.64 -14.82 -0.64
C HIS A 145 -16.85 -15.71 -0.32
N PRO A 146 -17.79 -15.93 -1.26
CA PRO A 146 -19.00 -16.73 -1.02
C PRO A 146 -18.78 -18.23 -0.76
N ASN A 147 -17.55 -18.68 -0.46
CA ASN A 147 -17.22 -20.09 -0.19
C ASN A 147 -16.64 -20.34 1.21
N GLU A 148 -16.63 -19.36 2.11
CA GLU A 148 -16.50 -19.61 3.54
C GLU A 148 -17.87 -20.05 4.09
N SER A 149 -18.26 -21.29 3.80
CA SER A 149 -19.34 -21.94 4.55
C SER A 149 -18.95 -21.99 6.02
N PRO A 150 -19.87 -21.66 6.96
CA PRO A 150 -19.59 -21.84 8.37
C PRO A 150 -19.30 -23.34 8.58
N VAL A 151 -18.15 -23.63 9.18
CA VAL A 151 -17.91 -24.95 9.76
C VAL A 151 -18.96 -25.11 10.85
N ASP A 152 -19.99 -25.90 10.57
CA ASP A 152 -20.95 -26.35 11.57
C ASP A 152 -20.18 -26.99 12.72
N ASP A 153 -20.13 -26.32 13.87
CA ASP A 153 -19.85 -26.94 15.15
C ASP A 153 -21.02 -27.90 15.46
N GLN A 154 -20.87 -29.17 15.08
CA GLN A 154 -21.73 -30.24 15.54
C GLN A 154 -21.17 -30.88 16.82
N ALA A 155 -21.94 -30.68 17.90
CA ALA A 155 -22.15 -31.52 19.10
C ALA A 155 -21.05 -31.62 20.16
#